data_AF-A0AB33E912-F1
#
_entry.id   AF-A0AB33E912-F1
#
_cell.length_a   1.000
_cell.length_b   1.000
_cell.length_c   1.000
_cell.angle_alpha   90.00
_cell.angle_beta   90.00
_cell.angle_gamma   90.00
#
_symmetry.space_group_name_H-M   'P 1'
#
loop_
_entity.id
_entity.type
_entity.pdbx_description
1 polymer ?
#
loop_
_entity_poly.entity_id
_entity_poly.type
_entity_poly.pdbx_seq_one_letter_code
_entity_poly.pdbx_strand_id
1 'polypeptide(L)'
;MFQGTRCAYCEADIIQSGRKHLEHFQQRDRFPQGTFDWNNLFGSCNREDTCGKFKDRCSLYDPVVLLKPDEDNPDDYFIFVSDGTITPRADLDHQHRHRAIETLRIFNLDAENGALREIRREAVRGYLETAETLHEMFQDDPASEELQLFLEEEILGTAHLPFATAIRHTLSWSL
;
A
#
# COMPACT_ATOMS: atom_id res chain seq x y z
N MET A 1 12.43 -8.94 -9.78
CA MET A 1 12.81 -8.43 -8.45
C MET A 1 13.47 -7.07 -8.62
N PHE A 2 12.69 -5.99 -8.59
CA PHE A 2 13.18 -4.63 -8.39
C PHE A 2 12.69 -4.21 -7.01
N GLN A 3 13.55 -4.34 -6.00
CA GLN A 3 13.31 -3.65 -4.74
C GLN A 3 13.49 -2.17 -5.04
N GLY A 4 12.37 -1.51 -5.34
CA GLY A 4 12.32 -0.13 -5.79
C GLY A 4 12.77 0.86 -4.71
N THR A 5 12.54 2.14 -4.96
CA THR A 5 12.88 3.22 -4.02
C THR A 5 11.88 3.35 -2.86
N ARG A 6 10.95 2.39 -2.73
CA ARG A 6 9.78 2.45 -1.85
C ARG A 6 9.76 1.30 -0.86
N CYS A 7 9.13 1.54 0.30
CA CYS A 7 8.81 0.51 1.28
C CYS A 7 7.85 -0.51 0.68
N ALA A 8 8.14 -1.81 0.83
CA ALA A 8 7.32 -2.91 0.32
C ALA A 8 5.91 -3.00 0.95
N TYR A 9 5.68 -2.32 2.07
CA TYR A 9 4.42 -2.41 2.82
C TYR A 9 3.59 -1.12 2.75
N CYS A 10 4.23 0.04 2.96
CA CYS A 10 3.52 1.32 3.00
C CYS A 10 3.80 2.22 1.80
N GLU A 11 4.64 1.78 0.84
CA GLU A 11 4.99 2.51 -0.39
C GLU A 11 5.69 3.86 -0.21
N ALA A 12 6.03 4.25 1.02
CA ALA A 12 6.78 5.47 1.31
C ALA A 12 8.18 5.43 0.66
N ASP A 13 8.72 6.57 0.26
CA ASP A 13 10.10 6.68 -0.21
C ASP A 13 11.09 6.33 0.91
N ILE A 14 11.97 5.36 0.66
CA ILE A 14 13.00 4.89 1.59
C ILE A 14 14.43 5.26 1.15
N ILE A 15 14.60 5.81 -0.06
CA ILE A 15 15.89 6.28 -0.56
C ILE A 15 16.12 7.73 -0.14
N GLN A 16 15.22 8.63 -0.50
CA GLN A 16 15.38 10.06 -0.19
C GLN A 16 15.27 10.33 1.32
N SER A 17 14.45 9.53 2.02
CA SER A 17 14.30 9.67 3.46
C SER A 17 15.52 9.15 4.25
N GLY A 18 16.42 8.38 3.62
CA GLY A 18 17.54 7.69 4.28
C GLY A 18 17.11 6.64 5.32
N ARG A 19 15.80 6.38 5.46
CA ARG A 19 15.20 5.53 6.49
C ARG A 19 14.80 4.19 5.88
N LYS A 20 15.78 3.40 5.45
CA LYS A 20 15.57 2.03 4.93
C LYS A 20 16.21 0.97 5.79
N HIS A 21 15.60 -0.21 5.82
CA HIS A 21 16.23 -1.43 6.28
C HIS A 21 15.81 -2.60 5.40
N LEU A 22 16.61 -3.66 5.43
CA LEU A 22 16.17 -4.97 4.96
C LEU A 22 15.28 -5.58 6.05
N GLU A 23 14.10 -5.99 5.65
CA GLU A 23 13.10 -6.63 6.48
C GLU A 23 12.96 -8.10 6.11
N HIS A 24 12.92 -8.96 7.12
CA HIS A 24 12.59 -10.38 6.94
C HIS A 24 11.07 -10.57 7.02
N PHE A 25 10.42 -11.07 5.96
CA PHE A 25 8.98 -11.35 5.98
C PHE A 25 8.62 -12.32 7.11
N GLN A 26 9.33 -13.46 7.19
CA GLN A 26 9.38 -14.31 8.37
C GLN A 26 10.56 -13.88 9.24
N GLN A 27 10.28 -13.44 10.47
CA GLN A 27 11.28 -12.91 11.41
C GLN A 27 12.48 -13.84 11.57
N ARG A 28 13.68 -13.28 11.44
CA ARG A 28 14.95 -14.00 11.51
C ARG A 28 15.08 -14.88 12.77
N ASP A 29 14.64 -14.37 13.91
CA ASP A 29 14.75 -15.10 15.19
C ASP A 29 13.85 -16.35 15.23
N ARG A 30 12.81 -16.40 14.40
CA ARG A 30 11.84 -17.50 14.31
C ARG A 30 12.04 -18.39 13.10
N PHE A 31 12.68 -17.86 12.05
CA PHE A 31 13.01 -18.56 10.83
C PHE A 31 14.49 -18.32 10.45
N PRO A 32 15.47 -18.79 11.25
CA PRO A 32 16.89 -18.50 11.01
C PRO A 32 17.39 -19.02 9.65
N GLN A 33 16.82 -20.11 9.14
CA GLN A 33 17.13 -20.66 7.83
C GLN A 33 16.82 -19.69 6.67
N GLY A 34 15.89 -18.75 6.86
CA GLY A 34 15.53 -17.72 5.88
C GLY A 34 16.34 -16.43 6.01
N THR A 35 17.42 -16.41 6.80
CA THR A 35 18.23 -15.19 7.02
C THR A 35 18.78 -14.61 5.72
N PHE A 36 19.20 -15.48 4.80
CA PHE A 36 19.78 -15.13 3.49
C PHE A 36 18.89 -15.57 2.32
N ASP A 37 17.63 -15.91 2.60
CA ASP A 37 16.67 -16.24 1.55
C ASP A 37 16.12 -14.94 0.96
N TRP A 38 16.43 -14.69 -0.31
CA TRP A 38 15.98 -13.49 -1.03
C TRP A 38 14.46 -13.39 -1.12
N ASN A 39 13.74 -14.52 -1.11
CA ASN A 39 12.27 -14.53 -1.11
C ASN A 39 11.68 -14.14 0.26
N ASN A 40 12.54 -14.06 1.29
CA ASN A 40 12.19 -13.61 2.63
C ASN A 40 12.64 -12.17 2.91
N LEU A 41 13.32 -11.49 1.98
CA LEU A 41 13.94 -10.18 2.20
C LEU A 41 13.23 -9.07 1.40
N PHE A 42 12.81 -8.02 2.09
CA PHE A 42 12.09 -6.88 1.50
C PHE A 42 12.69 -5.55 1.93
N GLY A 43 12.65 -4.55 1.06
CA GLY A 43 12.99 -3.17 1.42
C GLY A 43 11.86 -2.55 2.24
N SER A 44 12.14 -2.14 3.47
CA SER A 44 11.15 -1.56 4.39
C SER A 44 11.59 -0.19 4.92
N CYS A 45 10.63 0.67 5.25
CA CYS A 45 10.91 1.92 5.93
C CYS A 45 11.31 1.68 7.39
N ASN A 46 12.16 2.55 7.93
CA ASN A 46 12.67 2.44 9.31
C ASN A 46 11.81 3.22 10.33
N ARG A 47 10.48 3.24 10.15
CA ARG A 47 9.55 3.93 11.07
C ARG A 47 9.16 2.98 12.18
N GLU A 48 9.35 3.39 13.43
CA GLU A 48 9.10 2.50 14.56
C GLU A 48 7.63 2.08 14.66
N ASP A 49 6.69 2.95 14.34
CA ASP A 49 5.26 2.73 14.51
C ASP A 49 4.58 1.99 13.35
N THR A 50 5.29 1.54 12.31
CA THR A 50 4.68 0.84 11.17
C THR A 50 5.66 -0.13 10.49
N CYS A 51 5.16 -0.94 9.55
CA CYS A 51 5.93 -1.78 8.64
C CYS A 51 6.83 -2.79 9.41
N GLY A 52 8.02 -3.07 8.89
CA GLY A 52 8.91 -4.10 9.46
C GLY A 52 9.27 -3.86 10.92
N LYS A 53 9.57 -2.60 11.31
CA LYS A 53 9.91 -2.28 12.71
C LYS A 53 8.79 -2.51 13.70
N PHE A 54 7.55 -2.20 13.32
CA PHE A 54 6.40 -2.49 14.18
C PHE A 54 6.15 -4.00 14.26
N LYS A 55 6.17 -4.68 13.11
CA LYS A 55 6.02 -6.15 13.03
C LYS A 55 7.05 -6.87 13.90
N ASP A 56 8.31 -6.44 13.89
CA ASP A 56 9.39 -7.02 14.70
C ASP A 56 9.10 -7.03 16.21
N ARG A 57 8.27 -6.10 16.69
CA ARG A 57 7.85 -6.04 18.10
C ARG A 57 6.54 -6.76 18.39
N CYS A 58 5.83 -7.23 17.37
CA CYS A 58 4.60 -7.98 17.55
C CYS A 58 4.87 -9.35 18.18
N SER A 59 3.86 -9.85 18.90
CA SER A 59 3.84 -11.21 19.46
C SER A 59 3.86 -12.28 18.35
N LEU A 60 3.73 -13.55 18.72
CA LEU A 60 3.53 -14.64 17.74
C LEU A 60 2.38 -14.34 16.77
N TYR A 61 2.68 -14.51 15.49
CA TYR A 61 1.74 -14.56 14.37
C TYR A 61 2.20 -15.66 13.41
N ASP A 62 1.26 -16.18 12.63
CA ASP A 62 1.55 -17.12 11.55
C ASP A 62 1.83 -16.32 10.26
N PRO A 63 3.01 -16.45 9.62
CA PRO A 63 3.29 -15.75 8.37
C PRO A 63 2.28 -16.02 7.25
N VAL A 64 1.58 -17.18 7.27
CA VAL A 64 0.57 -17.52 6.24
C VAL A 64 -0.63 -16.57 6.26
N VAL A 65 -0.90 -15.92 7.41
CA VAL A 65 -2.00 -14.96 7.53
C VAL A 65 -1.60 -13.56 7.05
N LEU A 66 -0.38 -13.35 6.59
CA LEU A 66 0.06 -12.06 6.05
C LEU A 66 0.02 -12.06 4.52
N LEU A 67 -0.19 -10.88 3.95
CA LEU A 67 0.00 -10.65 2.52
C LEU A 67 1.49 -10.45 2.25
N LYS A 68 2.02 -11.21 1.30
CA LYS A 68 3.43 -11.19 0.93
C LYS A 68 3.63 -10.26 -0.28
N PRO A 69 4.49 -9.22 -0.19
CA PRO A 69 4.52 -8.13 -1.18
C PRO A 69 4.85 -8.50 -2.64
N ASP A 70 5.46 -9.66 -2.88
CA ASP A 70 5.84 -10.16 -4.21
C ASP A 70 4.94 -11.31 -4.70
N GLU A 71 3.97 -11.75 -3.90
CA GLU A 71 3.02 -12.83 -4.25
C GLU A 71 1.57 -12.35 -4.28
N ASP A 72 1.18 -11.47 -3.34
CA ASP A 72 -0.19 -10.96 -3.22
C ASP A 72 -0.31 -9.56 -3.83
N ASN A 73 -1.37 -9.34 -4.62
CA ASN A 73 -1.74 -8.03 -5.13
C ASN A 73 -2.60 -7.29 -4.09
N PRO A 74 -2.19 -6.10 -3.58
CA PRO A 74 -2.96 -5.37 -2.59
C PRO A 74 -4.38 -5.01 -3.05
N ASP A 75 -4.61 -4.83 -4.35
CA ASP A 75 -5.94 -4.49 -4.90
C ASP A 75 -6.98 -5.59 -4.72
N ASP A 76 -6.52 -6.84 -4.55
CA ASP A 76 -7.42 -7.96 -4.30
C ASP A 76 -7.94 -7.94 -2.86
N TYR A 77 -7.31 -7.17 -1.96
CA TYR A 77 -7.59 -7.17 -0.52
C TYR A 77 -8.04 -5.82 0.03
N PHE A 78 -7.58 -4.71 -0.55
CA PHE A 78 -7.67 -3.39 0.07
C PHE A 78 -8.33 -2.33 -0.82
N ILE A 79 -8.98 -1.38 -0.17
CA ILE A 79 -9.39 -0.09 -0.74
C ILE A 79 -8.63 1.00 0.01
N PHE A 80 -7.86 1.78 -0.74
CA PHE A 80 -7.20 2.98 -0.25
C PHE A 80 -8.16 4.16 -0.42
N VAL A 81 -8.49 4.81 0.69
CA VAL A 81 -9.41 5.94 0.75
C VAL A 81 -8.60 7.24 0.70
N SER A 82 -9.16 8.27 0.08
CA SER A 82 -8.48 9.54 -0.15
C SER A 82 -8.14 10.32 1.13
N ASP A 83 -8.81 10.01 2.24
CA ASP A 83 -8.48 10.50 3.58
C ASP A 83 -7.24 9.81 4.20
N GLY A 84 -6.60 8.93 3.43
CA GLY A 84 -5.43 8.17 3.82
C GLY A 84 -5.72 6.88 4.56
N THR A 85 -6.97 6.42 4.69
CA THR A 85 -7.32 5.14 5.33
C THR A 85 -7.12 3.96 4.37
N ILE A 86 -6.83 2.76 4.88
CA ILE A 86 -6.90 1.49 4.13
C ILE A 86 -7.97 0.59 4.74
N THR A 87 -8.96 0.21 3.94
CA THR A 87 -10.02 -0.71 4.39
C THR A 87 -9.97 -2.03 3.63
N PRO A 88 -10.21 -3.19 4.28
CA PRO A 88 -10.40 -4.44 3.55
C PRO A 88 -11.62 -4.36 2.62
N ARG A 89 -11.56 -4.97 1.44
CA ARG A 89 -12.71 -5.00 0.52
C ARG A 89 -13.93 -5.68 1.16
N ALA A 90 -15.12 -5.21 0.79
CA ALA A 90 -16.38 -5.68 1.39
C ALA A 90 -16.76 -7.10 0.94
N ASP A 91 -16.34 -7.52 -0.23
CA ASP A 91 -16.65 -8.78 -0.91
C ASP A 91 -15.63 -9.91 -0.67
N LEU A 92 -14.62 -9.70 0.19
CA LEU A 92 -13.67 -10.75 0.55
C LEU A 92 -14.34 -11.92 1.26
N ASP A 93 -13.95 -13.14 0.88
CA ASP A 93 -14.24 -14.34 1.66
C ASP A 93 -13.56 -14.29 3.05
N HIS A 94 -13.91 -15.25 3.90
CA HIS A 94 -13.41 -15.29 5.28
C HIS A 94 -11.88 -15.38 5.37
N GLN A 95 -11.23 -16.12 4.47
CA GLN A 95 -9.78 -16.32 4.49
C GLN A 95 -9.06 -15.05 4.03
N HIS A 96 -9.44 -14.48 2.89
CA HIS A 96 -8.86 -13.26 2.37
C HIS A 96 -9.08 -12.08 3.33
N ARG A 97 -10.28 -11.99 3.93
CA ARG A 97 -10.57 -10.97 4.96
C ARG A 97 -9.68 -11.13 6.18
N HIS A 98 -9.47 -12.35 6.65
CA HIS A 98 -8.58 -12.60 7.78
C HIS A 98 -7.15 -12.16 7.45
N ARG A 99 -6.64 -12.50 6.25
CA ARG A 99 -5.30 -12.09 5.81
C ARG A 99 -5.15 -10.56 5.73
N ALA A 100 -6.15 -9.88 5.16
CA ALA A 100 -6.20 -8.43 5.09
C ALA A 100 -6.12 -7.78 6.48
N ILE A 101 -6.98 -8.21 7.40
CA ILE A 101 -7.04 -7.68 8.77
C ILE A 101 -5.71 -7.93 9.52
N GLU A 102 -5.18 -9.14 9.45
CA GLU A 102 -3.93 -9.49 10.12
C GLU A 102 -2.74 -8.73 9.54
N THR A 103 -2.73 -8.48 8.23
CA THR A 103 -1.70 -7.65 7.57
C THR A 103 -1.76 -6.21 8.05
N LEU A 104 -2.95 -5.58 8.07
CA LEU A 104 -3.12 -4.21 8.58
C LEU A 104 -2.69 -4.12 10.05
N ARG A 105 -3.02 -5.13 10.86
CA ARG A 105 -2.70 -5.20 12.29
C ARG A 105 -1.20 -5.39 12.55
N ILE A 106 -0.57 -6.38 11.90
CA ILE A 106 0.83 -6.76 12.15
C ILE A 106 1.81 -5.74 11.59
N PHE A 107 1.50 -5.12 10.45
CA PHE A 107 2.32 -4.05 9.88
C PHE A 107 1.86 -2.64 10.28
N ASN A 108 0.77 -2.52 11.04
CA ASN A 108 0.20 -1.25 11.49
C ASN A 108 -0.03 -0.23 10.36
N LEU A 109 -0.57 -0.69 9.22
CA LEU A 109 -0.66 0.09 7.98
C LEU A 109 -1.81 1.11 7.95
N ASP A 110 -2.76 0.97 8.87
CA ASP A 110 -3.97 1.78 8.98
C ASP A 110 -4.24 2.26 10.42
N ALA A 111 -3.21 2.31 11.28
CA ALA A 111 -3.36 2.59 12.70
C ALA A 111 -4.18 3.87 12.95
N GLU A 112 -5.45 3.72 13.33
CA GLU A 112 -6.49 4.75 13.21
C GLU A 112 -6.07 6.08 13.86
N ASN A 113 -5.63 7.04 13.02
CA ASN A 113 -5.11 8.39 13.32
C ASN A 113 -3.58 8.55 13.55
N GLY A 114 -2.77 7.58 13.12
CA GLY A 114 -1.30 7.67 13.13
C GLY A 114 -0.71 8.49 11.98
N ALA A 115 0.59 8.80 12.07
CA ALA A 115 1.31 9.63 11.08
C ALA A 115 1.28 9.04 9.66
N LEU A 116 1.18 7.71 9.51
CA LEU A 116 1.13 7.07 8.19
C LEU A 116 -0.13 7.44 7.39
N ARG A 117 -1.31 7.47 8.03
CA ARG A 117 -2.57 7.90 7.41
C ARG A 117 -2.45 9.33 6.90
N GLU A 118 -1.93 10.21 7.74
CA GLU A 118 -1.73 11.62 7.41
C GLU A 118 -0.76 11.82 6.24
N ILE A 119 0.34 11.07 6.21
CA ILE A 119 1.31 11.15 5.11
C ILE A 119 0.69 10.64 3.80
N ARG A 120 -0.13 9.58 3.87
CA ARG A 120 -0.86 9.07 2.70
C ARG A 120 -1.88 10.10 2.20
N ARG A 121 -2.62 10.73 3.12
CA ARG A 121 -3.58 11.81 2.83
C ARG A 121 -2.90 12.98 2.12
N GLU A 122 -1.75 13.43 2.61
CA GLU A 122 -0.98 14.51 1.96
C GLU A 122 -0.43 14.10 0.59
N ALA A 123 -0.03 12.84 0.40
CA ALA A 123 0.41 12.34 -0.90
C ALA A 123 -0.73 12.32 -1.94
N VAL A 124 -1.95 12.02 -1.49
CA VAL A 124 -3.15 11.98 -2.34
C VAL A 124 -3.71 13.37 -2.61
N ARG A 125 -3.51 14.34 -1.69
CA ARG A 125 -4.16 15.67 -1.72
C ARG A 125 -4.07 16.39 -3.07
N GLY A 126 -2.95 16.27 -3.77
CA GLY A 126 -2.74 16.92 -5.08
C GLY A 126 -3.59 16.35 -6.22
N TYR A 127 -4.23 15.20 -6.03
CA TYR A 127 -5.01 14.48 -7.05
C TYR A 127 -6.51 14.54 -6.81
N LEU A 128 -6.96 15.12 -5.69
CA LEU A 128 -8.37 15.22 -5.34
C LEU A 128 -9.16 16.06 -6.36
N GLU A 129 -8.67 17.26 -6.68
CA GLU A 129 -9.33 18.16 -7.65
C GLU A 129 -9.37 17.54 -9.05
N THR A 130 -8.30 16.85 -9.46
CA THR A 130 -8.26 16.10 -10.72
C THR A 130 -9.31 14.99 -10.74
N ALA A 131 -9.41 14.20 -9.66
CA ALA A 131 -10.39 13.12 -9.56
C ALA A 131 -11.84 13.66 -9.57
N GLU A 132 -12.12 14.75 -8.84
CA GLU A 132 -13.42 15.41 -8.82
C GLU A 132 -13.80 15.97 -10.20
N THR A 133 -12.87 16.65 -10.87
CA THR A 133 -13.08 17.19 -12.22
C THR A 133 -13.37 16.06 -13.22
N LEU A 134 -12.56 15.00 -13.21
CA LEU A 134 -12.78 13.85 -14.09
C LEU A 134 -14.12 13.18 -13.81
N HIS A 135 -14.52 13.06 -12.54
CA HIS A 135 -15.81 12.51 -12.18
C HIS A 135 -16.96 13.30 -12.80
N GLU A 136 -16.94 14.63 -12.69
CA GLU A 136 -17.95 15.50 -13.31
C GLU A 136 -17.98 15.31 -14.85
N MET A 137 -16.82 15.25 -15.50
CA MET A 137 -16.73 15.03 -16.94
C MET A 137 -17.25 13.65 -17.37
N PHE A 138 -16.98 12.59 -16.60
CA PHE A 138 -17.52 11.25 -16.84
C PHE A 138 -19.02 11.16 -16.57
N GLN A 139 -19.60 11.98 -15.68
CA GLN A 139 -21.06 12.04 -15.54
C GLN A 139 -21.73 12.62 -16.80
N ASP A 140 -21.08 13.59 -17.45
CA ASP A 140 -21.58 14.20 -18.68
C ASP A 140 -21.39 13.28 -19.90
N ASP A 141 -20.26 12.58 -20.00
CA ASP A 141 -19.98 11.60 -21.05
C ASP A 141 -19.28 10.32 -20.51
N PRO A 142 -20.04 9.34 -20.01
CA PRO A 142 -19.49 8.13 -19.41
C PRO A 142 -18.76 7.21 -20.38
N ALA A 143 -18.93 7.39 -21.69
CA ALA A 143 -18.34 6.55 -22.72
C ALA A 143 -17.16 7.24 -23.44
N SER A 144 -16.71 8.39 -22.94
CA SER A 144 -15.61 9.14 -23.54
C SER A 144 -14.28 8.37 -23.48
N GLU A 145 -13.82 7.90 -24.64
CA GLU A 145 -12.50 7.28 -24.79
C GLU A 145 -11.37 8.27 -24.48
N GLU A 146 -11.59 9.56 -24.75
CA GLU A 146 -10.61 10.62 -24.51
C GLU A 146 -10.37 10.83 -23.01
N LEU A 147 -11.44 10.85 -22.20
CA LEU A 147 -11.33 10.92 -20.74
C LEU A 147 -10.70 9.66 -20.15
N GLN A 148 -11.06 8.48 -20.68
CA GLN A 148 -10.47 7.22 -20.26
C GLN A 148 -8.96 7.19 -20.51
N LEU A 149 -8.51 7.61 -21.70
CA LEU A 149 -7.09 7.70 -22.04
C LEU A 149 -6.35 8.70 -21.13
N PHE A 150 -6.95 9.86 -20.86
CA PHE A 150 -6.36 10.84 -19.96
C PHE A 150 -6.19 10.26 -18.53
N LEU A 151 -7.21 9.60 -17.99
CA LEU A 151 -7.14 8.97 -16.67
C LEU A 151 -6.04 7.89 -16.62
N GLU A 152 -5.93 7.06 -17.66
CA GLU A 152 -4.89 6.03 -17.76
C GLU A 152 -3.48 6.64 -17.81
N GLU A 153 -3.28 7.72 -18.56
CA GLU A 153 -2.03 8.46 -18.63
C GLU A 153 -1.65 9.06 -17.26
N GLU A 154 -2.60 9.67 -16.55
CA GLU A 154 -2.38 10.22 -15.21
C GLU A 154 -2.02 9.12 -14.19
N ILE A 155 -2.73 7.99 -14.21
CA ILE A 155 -2.42 6.84 -13.34
C ILE A 155 -1.01 6.29 -13.65
N LEU A 156 -0.67 6.13 -14.93
CA LEU A 156 0.66 5.65 -15.32
C LEU A 156 1.76 6.65 -14.92
N GLY A 157 1.49 7.95 -15.09
CA GLY A 157 2.38 9.04 -14.71
C GLY A 157 2.71 9.06 -13.21
N THR A 158 1.80 8.57 -12.36
CA THR A 158 1.96 8.56 -10.90
C THR A 158 2.51 7.24 -10.35
N ALA A 159 2.63 6.18 -11.17
CA ALA A 159 3.00 4.83 -10.74
C ALA A 159 4.39 4.73 -10.06
N HIS A 160 5.28 5.70 -10.30
CA HIS A 160 6.61 5.77 -9.70
C HIS A 160 6.66 6.51 -8.36
N LEU A 161 5.60 7.24 -8.00
CA LEU A 161 5.56 8.06 -6.80
C LEU A 161 5.40 7.21 -5.53
N PRO A 162 5.79 7.76 -4.37
CA PRO A 162 5.42 7.18 -3.08
C PRO A 162 3.91 7.12 -2.92
N PHE A 163 3.39 6.07 -2.29
CA PHE A 163 1.94 5.88 -2.11
C PHE A 163 1.14 5.80 -3.42
N ALA A 164 1.76 5.31 -4.50
CA ALA A 164 1.16 5.21 -5.82
C ALA A 164 -0.18 4.45 -5.82
N THR A 165 -0.34 3.43 -4.98
CA THR A 165 -1.61 2.69 -4.88
C THR A 165 -2.74 3.58 -4.36
N ALA A 166 -2.46 4.43 -3.36
CA ALA A 166 -3.44 5.36 -2.82
C ALA A 166 -3.81 6.46 -3.82
N ILE A 167 -2.81 6.99 -4.55
CA ILE A 167 -3.01 7.97 -5.62
C ILE A 167 -3.87 7.35 -6.74
N ARG A 168 -3.50 6.15 -7.22
CA ARG A 168 -4.24 5.43 -8.24
C ARG A 168 -5.68 5.16 -7.83
N HIS A 169 -5.93 4.69 -6.62
CA HIS A 169 -7.30 4.48 -6.14
C HIS A 169 -8.08 5.80 -6.20
N THR A 170 -7.51 6.90 -5.69
CA THR A 170 -8.15 8.22 -5.70
C THR A 170 -8.53 8.66 -7.11
N LEU A 171 -7.61 8.52 -8.08
CA LEU A 171 -7.91 8.83 -9.48
C LEU A 171 -8.97 7.89 -10.06
N SER A 172 -8.94 6.60 -9.71
CA SER A 172 -9.90 5.60 -10.20
C SER A 172 -11.31 5.74 -9.62
N TRP A 173 -11.49 6.49 -8.52
CA TRP A 173 -12.81 6.87 -7.99
C TRP A 173 -13.56 7.85 -8.90
N SER A 174 -12.91 8.41 -9.93
CA SER A 174 -13.57 9.28 -10.90
C SER A 174 -14.52 8.53 -11.86
N LEU A 175 -14.34 7.22 -12.00
CA LEU A 175 -15.16 6.33 -12.84
C LEU A 175 -16.52 5.99 -12.21
#